data_AF-A0A926GWV5-F1
#
_entry.id   AF-A0A926GWV5-F1
#
_cell.length_a   1.000
_cell.length_b   1.000
_cell.length_c   1.000
_cell.angle_alpha   90.00
_cell.angle_beta   90.00
_cell.angle_gamma   90.00
#
_symmetry.space_group_name_H-M   'P 1'
#
loop_
_entity.id
_entity.type
_entity.pdbx_description
1 polymer ?
#
loop_
_entity_poly.entity_id
_entity_poly.type
_entity_poly.pdbx_seq_one_letter_code
_entity_poly.pdbx_strand_id
1 'polypeptide(L)'
;CAALSALAPRLSAAENRAAAETLLPLLAHGVPRGIRFAAARALRDVAKTGASPEIALSVMARLSAETDAAVASRLAFALSRFGGDGADSAATLHESRTAAILSVLDRAESYGLAHKQTLAAVAEMGLDEDVFYPYLGLTDVARDQAVARLATETRRALRKTGHPTDEPTIGEAETAYTNGDFGGAVVALGRLSALHTAPIANRARQSADVLGALGRRRAAHEGESTPEEVTLAFLLAKAALS
;
A
#
# COMPACT_ATOMS: atom_id res chain seq x y z
N CYS A 1 -3.69 9.99 22.30
CA CYS A 1 -3.58 9.08 21.14
C CYS A 1 -4.40 7.81 21.30
N ALA A 2 -4.09 6.90 22.24
CA ALA A 2 -4.81 5.61 22.34
C ALA A 2 -6.32 5.75 22.57
N ALA A 3 -6.75 6.67 23.44
CA ALA A 3 -8.16 6.97 23.64
C ALA A 3 -8.86 7.48 22.37
N LEU A 4 -8.20 8.39 21.62
CA LEU A 4 -8.72 8.90 20.34
C LEU A 4 -8.86 7.77 19.31
N SER A 5 -7.86 6.89 19.17
CA SER A 5 -7.95 5.70 18.30
C SER A 5 -9.14 4.80 18.66
N ALA A 6 -9.40 4.59 19.94
CA ALA A 6 -10.52 3.75 20.40
C ALA A 6 -11.89 4.40 20.13
N LEU A 7 -11.95 5.73 20.16
CA LEU A 7 -13.17 6.49 19.91
C LEU A 7 -13.44 6.70 18.42
N ALA A 8 -12.42 6.72 17.56
CA ALA A 8 -12.52 7.05 16.14
C ALA A 8 -13.70 6.40 15.38
N PRO A 9 -14.04 5.11 15.57
CA PRO A 9 -15.18 4.49 14.88
C PRO A 9 -16.55 5.06 15.28
N ARG A 10 -16.63 5.77 16.41
CA ARG A 10 -17.85 6.34 16.99
C ARG A 10 -17.95 7.85 16.80
N LEU A 11 -16.89 8.49 16.33
CA LEU A 11 -16.84 9.93 16.10
C LEU A 11 -17.51 10.27 14.76
N SER A 12 -18.22 11.39 14.73
CA SER A 12 -18.69 12.03 13.50
C SER A 12 -17.52 12.51 12.63
N ALA A 13 -17.81 12.91 11.39
CA ALA A 13 -16.80 13.50 10.50
C ALA A 13 -16.14 14.76 11.08
N ALA A 14 -16.94 15.64 11.70
CA ALA A 14 -16.46 16.85 12.33
C ALA A 14 -15.57 16.56 13.56
N GLU A 15 -15.96 15.60 14.39
CA GLU A 15 -15.15 15.18 15.55
C GLU A 15 -13.84 14.51 15.13
N ASN A 16 -13.87 13.69 14.07
CA ASN A 16 -12.65 13.10 13.52
C ASN A 16 -11.71 14.16 12.93
N ARG A 17 -12.25 15.22 12.30
CA ARG A 17 -11.47 16.36 11.82
C ARG A 17 -10.78 17.09 12.98
N ALA A 18 -11.55 17.46 14.01
CA ALA A 18 -11.01 18.11 15.20
C ALA A 18 -9.96 17.24 15.94
N ALA A 19 -10.18 15.92 15.97
CA ALA A 19 -9.21 14.97 16.51
C ALA A 19 -7.93 14.95 15.68
N ALA A 20 -8.01 14.97 14.35
CA ALA A 20 -6.85 15.03 13.48
C ALA A 20 -6.05 16.33 13.67
N GLU A 21 -6.72 17.49 13.74
CA GLU A 21 -6.10 18.79 14.05
C GLU A 21 -5.35 18.76 15.39
N THR A 22 -5.93 18.12 16.40
CA THR A 22 -5.30 17.95 17.73
C THR A 22 -4.05 17.05 17.68
N LEU A 23 -3.98 16.12 16.74
CA LEU A 23 -2.86 15.18 16.60
C LEU A 23 -1.69 15.77 15.79
N LEU A 24 -1.93 16.72 14.89
CA LEU A 24 -0.90 17.29 14.00
C LEU A 24 0.29 17.94 14.75
N PRO A 25 0.10 18.72 15.84
CA PRO A 25 1.22 19.28 16.61
C PRO A 25 2.13 18.20 17.22
N LEU A 26 1.58 17.02 17.54
CA LEU A 26 2.31 15.91 18.15
C LEU A 26 3.24 15.19 17.16
N LEU A 27 3.22 15.57 15.88
CA LEU A 27 4.13 15.07 14.85
C LEU A 27 5.36 15.95 14.63
N ALA A 28 5.51 17.07 15.36
CA ALA A 28 6.65 17.95 15.16
C ALA A 28 7.98 17.27 15.52
N HIS A 29 9.06 17.60 14.80
CA HIS A 29 10.38 16.97 14.97
C HIS A 29 10.93 17.06 16.41
N GLY A 30 10.56 18.10 17.17
CA GLY A 30 10.93 18.25 18.59
C GLY A 30 10.16 17.36 19.57
N VAL A 31 9.14 16.63 19.11
CA VAL A 31 8.34 15.73 19.94
C VAL A 31 9.02 14.36 20.04
N PRO A 32 9.05 13.72 21.22
CA PRO A 32 9.61 12.38 21.38
C PRO A 32 9.04 11.37 20.38
N ARG A 33 9.91 10.54 19.80
CA ARG A 33 9.58 9.51 18.81
C ARG A 33 8.32 8.70 19.18
N GLY A 34 8.21 8.24 20.42
CA GLY A 34 7.08 7.44 20.88
C GLY A 34 5.74 8.17 20.79
N ILE A 35 5.74 9.48 21.06
CA ILE A 35 4.54 10.33 20.93
C ILE A 35 4.22 10.55 19.45
N ARG A 36 5.22 10.84 18.61
CA ARG A 36 5.03 10.98 17.15
C ARG A 36 4.43 9.71 16.55
N PHE A 37 4.98 8.55 16.91
CA PHE A 37 4.49 7.25 16.47
C PHE A 37 3.03 7.01 16.90
N ALA A 38 2.70 7.30 18.17
CA ALA A 38 1.35 7.14 18.68
C ALA A 38 0.36 8.12 18.00
N ALA A 39 0.79 9.35 17.72
CA ALA A 39 0.01 10.34 17.01
C ALA A 39 -0.22 9.95 15.55
N ALA A 40 0.81 9.51 14.82
CA ALA A 40 0.69 9.02 13.45
C ALA A 40 -0.25 7.81 13.35
N ARG A 41 -0.18 6.89 14.33
CA ARG A 41 -1.13 5.77 14.43
C ARG A 41 -2.57 6.25 14.66
N ALA A 42 -2.78 7.20 15.57
CA ALA A 42 -4.11 7.72 15.86
C ALA A 42 -4.69 8.50 14.67
N LEU A 43 -3.84 9.24 13.94
CA LEU A 43 -4.21 9.96 12.72
C LEU A 43 -4.81 9.02 11.67
N ARG A 44 -4.18 7.85 11.46
CA ARG A 44 -4.71 6.82 10.57
C ARG A 44 -6.12 6.36 10.94
N ASP A 45 -6.41 6.25 12.24
CA ASP A 45 -7.69 5.73 12.71
C ASP A 45 -8.82 6.77 12.52
N VAL A 46 -8.53 8.06 12.66
CA VAL A 46 -9.50 9.16 12.46
C VAL A 46 -9.61 9.61 10.99
N ALA A 47 -8.63 9.30 10.15
CA ALA A 47 -8.57 9.70 8.75
C ALA A 47 -9.76 9.22 7.89
N LYS A 48 -10.40 8.11 8.27
CA LYS A 48 -11.41 7.43 7.44
C LYS A 48 -12.67 8.28 7.19
N THR A 49 -13.01 9.19 8.09
CA THR A 49 -14.28 9.93 8.08
C THR A 49 -14.13 11.42 8.34
N GLY A 50 -12.96 11.88 8.82
CA GLY A 50 -12.68 13.29 9.12
C GLY A 50 -11.71 13.98 8.18
N ALA A 51 -11.53 13.45 6.96
CA ALA A 51 -10.52 13.94 6.05
C ALA A 51 -10.81 15.34 5.51
N SER A 52 -9.75 16.15 5.37
CA SER A 52 -9.78 17.40 4.61
C SER A 52 -8.45 17.59 3.85
N PRO A 53 -8.45 18.33 2.72
CA PRO A 53 -7.23 18.61 1.96
C PRO A 53 -6.14 19.29 2.80
N GLU A 54 -6.50 20.18 3.72
CA GLU A 54 -5.55 20.92 4.57
C GLU A 54 -4.82 19.99 5.55
N ILE A 55 -5.55 19.01 6.10
CA ILE A 55 -4.97 17.98 6.97
C ILE A 55 -4.07 17.07 6.15
N ALA A 56 -4.47 16.68 4.94
CA ALA A 56 -3.65 15.87 4.04
C ALA A 56 -2.33 16.58 3.69
N LEU A 57 -2.38 17.87 3.33
CA LEU A 57 -1.20 18.71 3.08
C LEU A 57 -0.30 18.80 4.31
N SER A 58 -0.88 18.98 5.49
CA SER A 58 -0.13 19.00 6.75
C SER A 58 0.56 17.67 7.03
N VAL A 59 -0.13 16.54 6.79
CA VAL A 59 0.45 15.20 6.94
C VAL A 59 1.57 14.96 5.92
N MET A 60 1.43 15.41 4.67
CA MET A 60 2.50 15.33 3.66
C MET A 60 3.73 16.13 4.07
N ALA A 61 3.56 17.36 4.57
CA ALA A 61 4.65 18.17 5.08
C ALA A 61 5.36 17.53 6.29
N ARG A 62 4.61 16.83 7.15
CA ARG A 62 5.21 16.05 8.25
C ARG A 62 5.93 14.81 7.73
N LEU A 63 5.38 14.13 6.74
CA LEU A 63 5.97 12.94 6.14
C LEU A 63 7.31 13.22 5.46
N SER A 64 7.42 14.32 4.72
CA SER A 64 8.65 14.73 4.05
C SER A 64 9.77 15.07 5.04
N ALA A 65 9.43 15.66 6.18
CA ALA A 65 10.37 16.03 7.24
C ALA A 65 10.66 14.90 8.26
N GLU A 66 9.89 13.81 8.26
CA GLU A 66 10.07 12.72 9.22
C GLU A 66 11.26 11.85 8.81
N THR A 67 12.18 11.61 9.74
CA THR A 67 13.39 10.80 9.52
C THR A 67 13.23 9.37 10.03
N ASP A 68 12.37 9.14 11.04
CA ASP A 68 12.14 7.80 11.58
C ASP A 68 11.24 6.99 10.63
N ALA A 69 11.78 5.91 10.07
CA ALA A 69 11.06 5.05 9.12
C ALA A 69 9.74 4.49 9.66
N ALA A 70 9.65 4.19 10.96
CA ALA A 70 8.45 3.64 11.58
C ALA A 70 7.36 4.70 11.80
N VAL A 71 7.73 5.96 12.02
CA VAL A 71 6.77 7.07 12.06
C VAL A 71 6.35 7.44 10.64
N ALA A 72 7.30 7.52 9.70
CA ALA A 72 7.04 7.81 8.29
C ALA A 72 6.05 6.80 7.68
N SER A 73 6.22 5.50 7.94
CA SER A 73 5.28 4.48 7.44
C SER A 73 3.87 4.63 8.00
N ARG A 74 3.72 5.08 9.24
CA ARG A 74 2.40 5.33 9.85
C ARG A 74 1.75 6.57 9.27
N LEU A 75 2.53 7.60 9.00
CA LEU A 75 2.06 8.81 8.33
C LEU A 75 1.66 8.53 6.88
N ALA A 76 2.44 7.74 6.14
CA ALA A 76 2.09 7.27 4.81
C ALA A 76 0.74 6.53 4.81
N PHE A 77 0.53 5.64 5.78
CA PHE A 77 -0.76 4.95 5.96
C PHE A 77 -1.89 5.92 6.34
N ALA A 78 -1.66 6.86 7.26
CA ALA A 78 -2.69 7.84 7.57
C ALA A 78 -3.08 8.63 6.30
N LEU A 79 -2.09 9.02 5.50
CA LEU A 79 -2.27 9.80 4.30
C LEU A 79 -3.07 9.05 3.21
N SER A 80 -2.89 7.73 3.05
CA SER A 80 -3.70 6.94 2.11
C SER A 80 -5.21 7.05 2.38
N ARG A 81 -5.59 7.30 3.64
CA ARG A 81 -6.99 7.42 4.06
C ARG A 81 -7.56 8.84 4.00
N PHE A 82 -6.71 9.86 3.90
CA PHE A 82 -7.11 11.27 3.96
C PHE A 82 -7.64 11.85 2.62
N GLY A 83 -8.10 11.04 1.68
CA GLY A 83 -8.52 11.54 0.35
C GLY A 83 -9.38 10.57 -0.46
N GLY A 84 -10.42 10.03 0.18
CA GLY A 84 -11.58 9.48 -0.54
C GLY A 84 -12.67 10.55 -0.64
N ASP A 85 -13.23 10.72 -1.84
CA ASP A 85 -14.54 11.35 -2.12
C ASP A 85 -14.64 12.89 -2.19
N GLY A 86 -13.81 13.57 -2.99
CA GLY A 86 -14.02 14.99 -3.32
C GLY A 86 -13.62 15.35 -4.76
N ALA A 87 -14.60 15.52 -5.65
CA ALA A 87 -14.49 15.35 -7.10
C ALA A 87 -13.52 16.26 -7.90
N ASP A 88 -13.12 17.46 -7.44
CA ASP A 88 -12.37 18.38 -8.33
C ASP A 88 -10.96 18.79 -7.84
N SER A 89 -10.62 18.56 -6.56
CA SER A 89 -9.24 18.68 -6.04
C SER A 89 -8.57 17.33 -5.78
N ALA A 90 -9.25 16.22 -6.13
CA ALA A 90 -8.78 14.88 -5.89
C ALA A 90 -7.55 14.51 -6.74
N ALA A 91 -7.47 14.90 -8.02
CA ALA A 91 -6.41 14.41 -8.92
C ALA A 91 -5.00 14.89 -8.52
N THR A 92 -4.79 16.20 -8.40
CA THR A 92 -3.47 16.76 -8.02
C THR A 92 -3.06 16.38 -6.59
N LEU A 93 -4.03 16.32 -5.66
CA LEU A 93 -3.78 15.86 -4.30
C LEU A 93 -3.48 14.36 -4.28
N HIS A 94 -4.10 13.57 -5.15
CA HIS A 94 -3.85 12.14 -5.31
C HIS A 94 -2.42 11.91 -5.79
N GLU A 95 -1.98 12.54 -6.87
CA GLU A 95 -0.61 12.42 -7.38
C GLU A 95 0.45 12.80 -6.33
N SER A 96 0.30 13.97 -5.70
CA SER A 96 1.22 14.46 -4.68
C SER A 96 1.29 13.52 -3.47
N ARG A 97 0.15 12.96 -3.07
CA ARG A 97 0.04 11.98 -2.00
C ARG A 97 0.70 10.66 -2.37
N THR A 98 0.44 10.15 -3.58
CA THR A 98 1.04 8.91 -4.07
C THR A 98 2.56 9.05 -4.08
N ALA A 99 3.08 10.13 -4.67
CA ALA A 99 4.52 10.43 -4.65
C ALA A 99 5.08 10.50 -3.22
N ALA A 100 4.38 11.15 -2.29
CA ALA A 100 4.81 11.24 -0.89
C ALA A 100 4.88 9.86 -0.20
N ILE A 101 3.88 8.99 -0.41
CA ILE A 101 3.86 7.63 0.16
C ILE A 101 4.93 6.76 -0.48
N LEU A 102 5.08 6.82 -1.80
CA LEU A 102 6.09 6.08 -2.54
C LEU A 102 7.51 6.51 -2.15
N SER A 103 7.75 7.80 -1.88
CA SER A 103 9.05 8.27 -1.39
C SER A 103 9.48 7.61 -0.06
N VAL A 104 8.54 7.10 0.74
CA VAL A 104 8.86 6.37 1.97
C VAL A 104 9.39 4.97 1.66
N LEU A 105 8.94 4.33 0.59
CA LEU A 105 9.44 3.03 0.15
C LEU A 105 10.89 3.12 -0.35
N ASP A 106 11.29 4.26 -0.95
CA ASP A 106 12.65 4.52 -1.43
C ASP A 106 13.67 4.82 -0.33
N ARG A 107 13.20 5.11 0.89
CA ARG A 107 14.12 5.40 2.00
C ARG A 107 14.91 4.15 2.32
N ALA A 108 16.23 4.27 2.28
CA ALA A 108 17.17 3.20 2.59
C ALA A 108 16.98 2.59 3.99
N GLU A 109 16.21 3.21 4.89
CA GLU A 109 15.93 2.71 6.23
C GLU A 109 14.53 2.06 6.37
N SER A 110 13.69 2.12 5.33
CA SER A 110 12.36 1.53 5.32
C SER A 110 12.43 0.01 5.12
N TYR A 111 12.73 -0.70 6.20
CA TYR A 111 12.72 -2.16 6.25
C TYR A 111 11.66 -2.71 7.20
N GLY A 112 11.31 -3.99 7.02
CA GLY A 112 10.41 -4.71 7.91
C GLY A 112 9.02 -4.07 8.03
N LEU A 113 8.53 -3.90 9.26
CA LEU A 113 7.14 -3.47 9.52
C LEU A 113 6.80 -2.10 8.91
N ALA A 114 7.78 -1.19 8.81
CA ALA A 114 7.61 0.11 8.18
C ALA A 114 7.31 -0.04 6.68
N HIS A 115 8.13 -0.82 5.97
CA HIS A 115 7.92 -1.16 4.56
C HIS A 115 6.54 -1.79 4.31
N LYS A 116 6.12 -2.75 5.16
CA LYS A 116 4.78 -3.37 5.10
C LYS A 116 3.66 -2.33 5.15
N GLN A 117 3.77 -1.38 6.07
CA GLN A 117 2.74 -0.38 6.28
C GLN A 117 2.66 0.59 5.11
N THR A 118 3.79 0.96 4.54
CA THR A 118 3.83 1.82 3.36
C THR A 118 3.28 1.10 2.13
N LEU A 119 3.61 -0.18 1.91
CA LEU A 119 3.00 -0.99 0.83
C LEU A 119 1.49 -1.13 1.01
N ALA A 120 1.02 -1.34 2.24
CA ALA A 120 -0.41 -1.38 2.54
C ALA A 120 -1.09 -0.03 2.28
N ALA A 121 -0.39 1.09 2.55
CA ALA A 121 -0.88 2.43 2.23
C ALA A 121 -1.04 2.63 0.72
N VAL A 122 -0.05 2.21 -0.08
CA VAL A 122 -0.11 2.23 -1.55
C VAL A 122 -1.28 1.38 -2.06
N ALA A 123 -1.44 0.17 -1.53
CA ALA A 123 -2.56 -0.71 -1.88
C ALA A 123 -3.94 -0.10 -1.55
N GLU A 124 -4.06 0.68 -0.46
CA GLU A 124 -5.31 1.33 -0.06
C GLU A 124 -5.73 2.48 -1.00
N MET A 125 -4.80 3.11 -1.72
CA MET A 125 -5.12 4.30 -2.52
C MET A 125 -5.77 4.04 -3.87
N GLY A 126 -5.60 2.83 -4.42
CA GLY A 126 -5.76 2.62 -5.86
C GLY A 126 -4.56 3.19 -6.62
N LEU A 127 -4.13 2.51 -7.67
CA LEU A 127 -2.95 2.89 -8.45
C LEU A 127 -3.40 3.31 -9.84
N ASP A 128 -3.24 4.60 -10.16
CA ASP A 128 -3.38 5.11 -11.52
C ASP A 128 -2.12 4.80 -12.37
N GLU A 129 -2.35 4.57 -13.67
CA GLU A 129 -1.38 4.12 -14.68
C GLU A 129 -0.11 5.00 -14.71
N ASP A 130 -0.26 6.32 -14.63
CA ASP A 130 0.83 7.27 -14.84
C ASP A 130 1.77 7.43 -13.63
N VAL A 131 1.33 7.03 -12.44
CA VAL A 131 2.07 7.31 -11.19
C VAL A 131 2.88 6.09 -10.72
N PHE A 132 2.46 4.89 -11.10
CA PHE A 132 3.01 3.65 -10.55
C PHE A 132 4.24 3.12 -11.31
N TYR A 133 4.25 3.22 -12.65
CA TYR A 133 5.33 2.70 -13.50
C TYR A 133 6.69 3.37 -13.29
N PRO A 134 6.78 4.72 -13.14
CA PRO A 134 8.05 5.37 -12.88
C PRO A 134 8.71 4.89 -11.59
N TYR A 135 7.90 4.60 -10.57
CA TYR A 135 8.38 4.18 -9.26
C TYR A 135 8.94 2.76 -9.25
N LEU A 136 8.42 1.88 -10.10
CA LEU A 136 8.94 0.53 -10.26
C LEU A 136 10.17 0.45 -11.18
N GLY A 137 10.64 1.59 -11.70
CA GLY A 137 11.67 1.63 -12.74
C GLY A 137 11.19 1.02 -14.06
N LEU A 138 9.87 1.09 -14.32
CA LEU A 138 9.21 0.53 -15.50
C LEU A 138 8.73 1.61 -16.49
N THR A 139 9.18 2.86 -16.32
CA THR A 139 8.78 4.03 -17.13
C THR A 139 8.88 3.79 -18.63
N ASP A 140 9.88 3.02 -19.05
CA ASP A 140 10.19 2.77 -20.46
C ASP A 140 9.77 1.37 -20.93
N VAL A 141 9.07 0.61 -20.07
CA VAL A 141 8.64 -0.76 -20.35
C VAL A 141 7.15 -0.76 -20.64
N ALA A 142 6.77 -1.23 -21.83
CA ALA A 142 5.34 -1.44 -22.12
C ALA A 142 4.72 -2.33 -21.04
N ARG A 143 3.56 -1.92 -20.51
CA ARG A 143 2.81 -2.60 -19.44
C ARG A 143 2.80 -4.13 -19.57
N ASP A 144 2.49 -4.65 -20.75
CA ASP A 144 2.45 -6.10 -20.99
C ASP A 144 3.83 -6.77 -20.92
N GLN A 145 4.90 -6.06 -21.33
CA GLN A 145 6.27 -6.54 -21.19
C GLN A 145 6.70 -6.60 -19.72
N ALA A 146 6.26 -5.63 -18.90
CA ALA A 146 6.52 -5.63 -17.47
C ALA A 146 5.84 -6.83 -16.79
N VAL A 147 4.56 -7.06 -17.09
CA VAL A 147 3.81 -8.21 -16.55
C VAL A 147 4.43 -9.54 -16.99
N ALA A 148 4.73 -9.72 -18.28
CA ALA A 148 5.35 -10.94 -18.79
C ALA A 148 6.72 -11.22 -18.14
N ARG A 149 7.54 -10.17 -17.96
CA ARG A 149 8.83 -10.27 -17.27
C ARG A 149 8.63 -10.67 -15.80
N LEU A 150 7.72 -10.01 -15.09
CA LEU A 150 7.46 -10.28 -13.68
C LEU A 150 6.88 -11.67 -13.46
N ALA A 151 6.01 -12.16 -14.35
CA ALA A 151 5.49 -13.52 -14.29
C ALA A 151 6.61 -14.55 -14.48
N THR A 152 7.53 -14.31 -15.42
CA THR A 152 8.73 -15.15 -15.61
C THR A 152 9.61 -15.17 -14.36
N GLU A 153 9.86 -14.00 -13.76
CA GLU A 153 10.66 -13.88 -12.54
C GLU A 153 9.97 -14.55 -11.33
N THR A 154 8.65 -14.46 -11.24
CA THR A 154 7.82 -15.10 -10.20
C THR A 154 7.88 -16.63 -10.31
N ARG A 155 7.76 -17.19 -11.53
CA ARG A 155 7.98 -18.64 -11.76
C ARG A 155 9.37 -19.07 -11.35
N ARG A 156 10.39 -18.27 -11.70
CA ARG A 156 11.77 -18.55 -11.32
C ARG A 156 11.96 -18.55 -9.80
N ALA A 157 11.29 -17.65 -9.08
CA ALA A 157 11.29 -17.63 -7.62
C ALA A 157 10.57 -18.86 -7.06
N LEU A 158 9.39 -19.20 -7.56
CA LEU A 158 8.62 -20.38 -7.16
C LEU A 158 9.42 -21.69 -7.34
N ARG A 159 10.11 -21.87 -8.47
CA ARG A 159 10.96 -23.05 -8.68
C ARG A 159 12.05 -23.19 -7.63
N LYS A 160 12.58 -22.07 -7.11
CA LYS A 160 13.60 -22.09 -6.05
C LYS A 160 13.02 -22.50 -4.69
N THR A 161 11.73 -22.30 -4.45
CA THR A 161 11.09 -22.75 -3.20
C THR A 161 10.84 -24.26 -3.19
N GLY A 162 10.99 -24.96 -4.32
CA GLY A 162 10.79 -26.40 -4.43
C GLY A 162 9.33 -26.82 -4.63
N HIS A 163 8.44 -25.88 -4.98
CA HIS A 163 7.00 -26.12 -5.16
C HIS A 163 6.54 -25.85 -6.61
N PRO A 164 6.98 -26.65 -7.60
CA PRO A 164 6.60 -26.43 -9.00
C PRO A 164 5.12 -26.71 -9.28
N THR A 165 4.42 -27.41 -8.39
CA THR A 165 2.99 -27.74 -8.51
C THR A 165 2.09 -26.51 -8.50
N ASP A 166 2.58 -25.36 -8.02
CA ASP A 166 1.83 -24.12 -7.92
C ASP A 166 2.09 -23.17 -9.12
N GLU A 167 2.92 -23.60 -10.09
CA GLU A 167 3.10 -22.87 -11.37
C GLU A 167 1.79 -22.63 -12.14
N PRO A 168 0.79 -23.54 -12.15
CA PRO A 168 -0.49 -23.30 -12.78
C PRO A 168 -1.18 -22.04 -12.26
N THR A 169 -1.02 -21.68 -10.99
CA THR A 169 -1.61 -20.46 -10.41
C THR A 169 -1.00 -19.18 -11.01
N ILE A 170 0.27 -19.20 -11.42
CA ILE A 170 0.89 -18.10 -12.17
C ILE A 170 0.29 -18.04 -13.59
N GLY A 171 0.06 -19.19 -14.23
CA GLY A 171 -0.59 -19.25 -15.54
C GLY A 171 -2.06 -18.81 -15.53
N GLU A 172 -2.80 -19.10 -14.45
CA GLU A 172 -4.13 -18.56 -14.20
C GLU A 172 -4.10 -17.03 -14.14
N ALA A 173 -3.12 -16.47 -13.42
CA ALA A 173 -2.99 -15.02 -13.27
C ALA A 173 -2.68 -14.32 -14.60
N GLU A 174 -1.78 -14.88 -15.42
CA GLU A 174 -1.48 -14.34 -16.75
C GLU A 174 -2.69 -14.46 -17.70
N THR A 175 -3.39 -15.59 -17.68
CA THR A 175 -4.57 -15.80 -18.53
C THR A 175 -5.66 -14.80 -18.18
N ALA A 176 -5.92 -14.59 -16.88
CA ALA A 176 -6.86 -13.59 -16.41
C ALA A 176 -6.44 -12.18 -16.85
N TYR A 177 -5.15 -11.83 -16.71
CA TYR A 177 -4.61 -10.55 -17.18
C TYR A 177 -4.81 -10.34 -18.70
N THR A 178 -4.46 -11.32 -19.54
CA THR A 178 -4.63 -11.23 -21.00
C THR A 178 -6.09 -11.10 -21.42
N ASN A 179 -7.02 -11.67 -20.64
CA ASN A 179 -8.46 -11.56 -20.88
C ASN A 179 -9.07 -10.25 -20.34
N GLY A 180 -8.27 -9.36 -19.76
CA GLY A 180 -8.74 -8.14 -19.10
C GLY A 180 -9.39 -8.37 -17.73
N ASP A 181 -9.36 -9.61 -17.21
CA ASP A 181 -9.80 -9.95 -15.86
C ASP A 181 -8.68 -9.69 -14.84
N PHE A 182 -8.40 -8.41 -14.61
CA PHE A 182 -7.37 -7.97 -13.67
C PHE A 182 -7.69 -8.38 -12.23
N GLY A 183 -8.98 -8.48 -11.87
CA GLY A 183 -9.43 -8.93 -10.56
C GLY A 183 -9.10 -10.41 -10.33
N GLY A 184 -9.40 -11.26 -11.30
CA GLY A 184 -9.03 -12.68 -11.30
C GLY A 184 -7.52 -12.89 -11.21
N ALA A 185 -6.74 -12.04 -11.90
CA ALA A 185 -5.28 -12.08 -11.83
C ALA A 185 -4.75 -11.79 -10.41
N VAL A 186 -5.23 -10.73 -9.76
CA VAL A 186 -4.86 -10.38 -8.37
C VAL A 186 -5.29 -11.48 -7.39
N VAL A 187 -6.48 -12.07 -7.57
CA VAL A 187 -6.98 -13.17 -6.73
C VAL A 187 -6.13 -14.43 -6.88
N ALA A 188 -5.71 -14.79 -8.09
CA ALA A 188 -4.80 -15.92 -8.33
C ALA A 188 -3.45 -15.72 -7.62
N LEU A 189 -2.84 -14.54 -7.75
CA LEU A 189 -1.58 -14.23 -7.06
C LEU A 189 -1.75 -14.17 -5.53
N GLY A 190 -2.91 -13.69 -5.05
CA GLY A 190 -3.33 -13.78 -3.64
C GLY A 190 -3.33 -15.21 -3.10
N ARG A 191 -3.90 -16.15 -3.85
CA ARG A 191 -3.93 -17.59 -3.51
C ARG A 191 -2.53 -18.18 -3.49
N LEU A 192 -1.73 -17.93 -4.54
CA LEU A 192 -0.34 -18.38 -4.62
C LEU A 192 0.44 -17.95 -3.37
N SER A 193 0.30 -16.69 -2.99
CA SER A 193 1.04 -16.16 -1.84
C SER A 193 0.59 -16.74 -0.50
N ALA A 194 -0.69 -17.11 -0.36
CA ALA A 194 -1.19 -17.77 0.84
C ALA A 194 -0.59 -19.18 1.00
N LEU A 195 -0.41 -19.91 -0.10
CA LEU A 195 0.21 -21.25 -0.11
C LEU A 195 1.68 -21.22 0.33
N HIS A 196 2.38 -20.12 0.02
CA HIS A 196 3.81 -19.96 0.32
C HIS A 196 4.08 -18.99 1.47
N THR A 197 3.18 -18.89 2.45
CA THR A 197 3.42 -18.18 3.72
C THR A 197 4.45 -18.92 4.60
N ALA A 198 5.64 -19.16 4.06
CA ALA A 198 6.76 -19.81 4.73
C ALA A 198 7.47 -18.84 5.72
N PRO A 199 8.17 -19.35 6.74
CA PRO A 199 8.79 -18.54 7.81
C PRO A 199 10.10 -17.85 7.39
N ILE A 200 10.32 -17.66 6.10
CA ILE A 200 11.61 -17.29 5.52
C ILE A 200 11.59 -15.77 5.31
N ALA A 201 12.18 -15.05 6.27
CA ALA A 201 12.32 -13.60 6.33
C ALA A 201 11.02 -12.77 6.46
N ASN A 202 11.09 -11.70 7.25
CA ASN A 202 9.97 -10.78 7.48
C ASN A 202 9.40 -10.20 6.17
N ARG A 203 10.20 -10.04 5.11
CA ARG A 203 9.78 -9.43 3.85
C ARG A 203 8.81 -10.30 3.06
N ALA A 204 9.08 -11.60 2.94
CA ALA A 204 8.24 -12.52 2.19
C ALA A 204 6.84 -12.63 2.79
N ARG A 205 6.77 -12.81 4.12
CA ARG A 205 5.50 -12.82 4.87
C ARG A 205 4.72 -11.51 4.72
N GLN A 206 5.42 -10.37 4.73
CA GLN A 206 4.80 -9.05 4.58
C GLN A 206 4.20 -8.84 3.20
N SER A 207 4.93 -9.21 2.14
CA SER A 207 4.41 -9.17 0.78
C SER A 207 3.22 -10.09 0.59
N ALA A 208 3.23 -11.27 1.24
CA ALA A 208 2.12 -12.20 1.21
C ALA A 208 0.86 -11.69 1.91
N ASP A 209 1.02 -11.03 3.07
CA ASP A 209 -0.11 -10.43 3.78
C ASP A 209 -0.80 -9.32 2.96
N VAL A 210 0.00 -8.46 2.30
CA VAL A 210 -0.51 -7.36 1.46
C VAL A 210 -1.22 -7.92 0.22
N LEU A 211 -0.59 -8.89 -0.44
CA LEU A 211 -1.16 -9.56 -1.61
C LEU A 211 -2.45 -10.33 -1.27
N GLY A 212 -2.50 -11.00 -0.12
CA GLY A 212 -3.72 -11.64 0.37
C GLY A 212 -4.83 -10.64 0.71
N ALA A 213 -4.50 -9.45 1.21
CA ALA A 213 -5.48 -8.39 1.46
C ALA A 213 -6.03 -7.82 0.14
N LEU A 214 -5.17 -7.59 -0.85
CA LEU A 214 -5.56 -7.19 -2.21
C LEU A 214 -6.51 -8.22 -2.83
N GLY A 215 -6.12 -9.50 -2.80
CA GLY A 215 -6.96 -10.60 -3.31
C GLY A 215 -8.33 -10.69 -2.62
N ARG A 216 -8.38 -10.59 -1.28
CA ARG A 216 -9.66 -10.61 -0.54
C ARG A 216 -10.54 -9.40 -0.85
N ARG A 217 -9.95 -8.21 -1.01
CA ARG A 217 -10.69 -7.00 -1.39
C ARG A 217 -11.35 -7.19 -2.76
N ARG A 218 -10.61 -7.72 -3.73
CA ARG A 218 -11.12 -7.95 -5.08
C ARG A 218 -12.11 -9.11 -5.15
N ALA A 219 -11.96 -10.14 -4.33
CA ALA A 219 -12.98 -11.18 -4.20
C ALA A 219 -14.29 -10.67 -3.57
N ALA A 220 -14.23 -9.63 -2.73
CA ALA A 220 -15.40 -9.06 -2.05
C ALA A 220 -16.08 -7.91 -2.80
N HIS A 221 -15.40 -7.31 -3.78
CA HIS A 221 -15.90 -6.21 -4.58
C HIS A 221 -15.72 -6.52 -6.07
N GLU A 222 -16.83 -6.52 -6.84
CA GLU A 222 -16.84 -6.53 -8.31
C GLU A 222 -16.32 -5.19 -8.90
N GLY A 223 -15.35 -4.54 -8.25
CA GLY A 223 -14.72 -3.33 -8.78
C GLY A 223 -13.65 -3.71 -9.80
N GLU A 224 -13.60 -2.98 -10.90
CA GLU A 224 -12.53 -3.08 -11.91
C GLU A 224 -11.17 -2.95 -11.19
N SER A 225 -10.36 -4.00 -11.31
CA SER A 225 -8.94 -3.94 -10.90
C SER A 225 -8.17 -3.33 -12.06
N THR A 226 -7.08 -2.66 -11.77
CA THR A 226 -6.27 -2.03 -12.81
C THR A 226 -5.05 -2.91 -13.15
N PRO A 227 -4.48 -2.79 -14.36
CA PRO A 227 -3.23 -3.46 -14.71
C PRO A 227 -2.07 -3.17 -13.73
N GLU A 228 -2.08 -2.00 -13.08
CA GLU A 228 -1.11 -1.57 -12.07
C GLU A 228 -1.21 -2.44 -10.82
N GLU A 229 -2.43 -2.77 -10.39
CA GLU A 229 -2.65 -3.68 -9.27
C GLU A 229 -2.15 -5.08 -9.58
N VAL A 230 -2.27 -5.55 -10.84
CA VAL A 230 -1.70 -6.84 -11.26
C VAL A 230 -0.18 -6.79 -11.25
N THR A 231 0.41 -5.68 -11.71
CA THR A 231 1.86 -5.47 -11.68
C THR A 231 2.39 -5.45 -10.24
N LEU A 232 1.71 -4.74 -9.34
CA LEU A 232 2.00 -4.77 -7.89
C LEU A 232 1.87 -6.18 -7.33
N ALA A 233 0.80 -6.90 -7.70
CA ALA A 233 0.55 -8.25 -7.22
C ALA A 233 1.66 -9.21 -7.63
N PHE A 234 2.18 -9.12 -8.86
CA PHE A 234 3.32 -9.92 -9.29
C PHE A 234 4.60 -9.57 -8.54
N LEU A 235 4.87 -8.29 -8.29
CA LEU A 235 6.01 -7.86 -7.48
C LEU A 235 5.93 -8.39 -6.05
N LEU A 236 4.74 -8.32 -5.44
CA LEU A 236 4.49 -8.85 -4.10
C LEU A 236 4.63 -10.38 -4.09
N ALA A 237 4.12 -11.08 -5.10
CA ALA A 237 4.24 -12.53 -5.23
C ALA A 237 5.70 -12.96 -5.34
N LYS A 238 6.47 -12.33 -6.23
CA LYS A 238 7.91 -12.57 -6.37
C LYS A 238 8.65 -12.33 -5.04
N ALA A 239 8.35 -11.23 -4.35
CA ALA A 239 8.96 -10.91 -3.07
C ALA A 239 8.55 -11.89 -1.96
N ALA A 240 7.34 -12.47 -2.03
CA ALA A 240 6.87 -13.52 -1.12
C ALA A 240 7.57 -14.88 -1.35
N LEU A 241 8.08 -15.11 -2.56
CA LEU A 241 8.73 -16.35 -2.96
C LEU A 241 10.27 -16.31 -2.91
N SER A 242 10.86 -15.15 -2.64
CA SER A 242 12.31 -14.91 -2.60
C SER A 242 12.84 -14.93 -1.17
#